data_AF-A0AB39EQV9-F1
#
_entry.id   AF-A0AB39EQV9-F1
#
_cell.length_a   1.000
_cell.length_b   1.000
_cell.length_c   1.000
_cell.angle_alpha   90.00
_cell.angle_beta   90.00
_cell.angle_gamma   90.00
#
_symmetry.space_group_name_H-M   'P 1'
#
loop_
_entity.id
_entity.type
_entity.pdbx_description
1 polymer ?
#
loop_
_entity_poly.entity_id
_entity_poly.type
_entity_poly.pdbx_seq_one_letter_code
_entity_poly.pdbx_strand_id
1 'polypeptide(L)'
;MAIMKGNAPKTIPAKLEIVGGGETNTLSLTFHNRKPSEFQAKLDELKDSKDPFLPSMVLFVTQAWESDYSLSLEGVQEMEDERPGICDAILQGFHKVRRVALEGN
;
A
#
# COMPACT_ATOMS: atom_id res chain seq x y z
N MET A 1 -12.14 22.51 11.12
CA MET A 1 -12.44 21.38 12.02
C MET A 1 -11.25 21.16 12.94
N ALA A 2 -11.48 20.90 14.23
CA ALA A 2 -10.41 20.56 15.17
C ALA A 2 -9.96 19.10 14.96
N ILE A 3 -8.68 18.82 15.22
CA ILE A 3 -8.13 17.45 15.18
C ILE A 3 -8.70 16.67 16.36
N MET A 4 -9.56 15.69 16.11
CA MET A 4 -10.17 14.84 17.15
C MET A 4 -9.52 13.48 17.22
N LYS A 5 -9.08 13.09 18.43
CA LYS A 5 -8.51 11.76 18.69
C LYS A 5 -9.55 10.68 18.37
N GLY A 6 -9.15 9.68 17.58
CA GLY A 6 -9.96 8.49 17.29
C GLY A 6 -10.86 8.59 16.05
N ASN A 7 -10.95 9.74 15.39
CA ASN A 7 -11.78 9.92 14.19
C ASN A 7 -11.02 9.67 12.87
N ALA A 8 -9.82 9.09 12.93
CA ALA A 8 -9.07 8.74 11.72
C ALA A 8 -9.80 7.62 10.96
N PRO A 9 -9.93 7.70 9.63
CA PRO A 9 -10.60 6.67 8.84
C PRO A 9 -9.85 5.35 8.98
N LYS A 10 -10.59 4.24 9.04
CA LYS A 10 -9.99 2.89 9.15
C LYS A 10 -9.43 2.40 7.81
N THR A 11 -10.00 2.88 6.72
CA THR A 11 -9.66 2.50 5.34
C THR A 11 -9.59 3.73 4.47
N ILE A 12 -8.80 3.68 3.41
CA ILE A 12 -8.57 4.82 2.51
C ILE A 12 -8.69 4.29 1.07
N PRO A 13 -9.78 4.60 0.36
CA PRO A 13 -9.85 4.32 -1.07
C PRO A 13 -8.85 5.22 -1.82
N ALA A 14 -8.12 4.64 -2.75
CA ALA A 14 -7.07 5.30 -3.52
C ALA A 14 -7.10 4.84 -4.98
N LYS A 15 -6.68 5.75 -5.86
CA LYS A 15 -6.45 5.48 -7.27
C LYS A 15 -5.01 5.86 -7.57
N LEU A 16 -4.20 4.86 -7.90
CA LEU A 16 -2.78 5.04 -8.19
C LEU A 16 -2.58 5.09 -9.71
N GLU A 17 -2.00 6.18 -10.19
CA GLU A 17 -1.49 6.28 -11.55
C GLU A 17 -0.04 5.78 -11.54
N ILE A 18 0.20 4.67 -12.22
CA ILE A 18 1.46 3.93 -12.20
C ILE A 18 2.06 4.02 -13.59
N VAL A 19 3.25 4.61 -13.68
CA VAL A 19 3.98 4.79 -14.94
C VAL A 19 5.23 3.92 -14.90
N GLY A 20 5.36 3.01 -15.86
CA GLY A 20 6.49 2.07 -15.92
C GLY A 20 6.53 1.32 -17.25
N GLY A 21 7.71 0.97 -17.73
CA GLY A 21 7.88 0.18 -18.96
C GLY A 21 7.36 0.85 -20.25
N GLY A 22 7.13 2.17 -20.23
CA GLY A 22 6.54 2.91 -21.36
C GLY A 22 5.00 2.96 -21.35
N GLU A 23 4.36 2.40 -20.33
CA GLU A 23 2.91 2.41 -20.17
C GLU A 23 2.47 3.19 -18.94
N THR A 24 1.26 3.75 -19.01
CA THR A 24 0.56 4.34 -17.87
C THR A 24 -0.63 3.47 -17.52
N ASN A 25 -0.60 2.89 -16.33
CA ASN A 25 -1.65 2.04 -15.80
C ASN A 25 -2.31 2.71 -14.60
N THR A 26 -3.56 2.37 -14.33
CA THR A 26 -4.28 2.84 -13.16
C THR A 26 -4.65 1.65 -12.29
N LEU A 27 -4.29 1.69 -11.01
CA LEU A 27 -4.69 0.71 -10.02
C LEU A 27 -5.64 1.35 -9.00
N SER A 28 -6.89 0.91 -8.98
CA SER A 28 -7.87 1.26 -7.94
C SER A 28 -7.72 0.28 -6.78
N LEU A 29 -7.54 0.79 -5.56
CA LEU A 29 -7.40 -0.06 -4.38
C LEU A 29 -7.84 0.65 -3.10
N THR A 30 -8.16 -0.13 -2.08
CA THR A 30 -8.47 0.35 -0.74
C THR A 30 -7.37 -0.07 0.22
N PHE A 31 -6.76 0.91 0.90
CA PHE A 31 -5.77 0.65 1.94
C PHE A 31 -6.41 0.46 3.31
N HIS A 32 -5.85 -0.41 4.13
CA HIS A 32 -5.97 -0.35 5.58
C HIS A 32 -5.17 0.83 6.11
N ASN A 33 -5.78 1.74 6.87
CA ASN A 33 -5.05 2.85 7.50
C ASN A 33 -4.26 2.37 8.73
N ARG A 34 -3.20 1.60 8.48
CA ARG A 34 -2.32 1.06 9.51
C ARG A 34 -1.61 2.19 10.23
N LYS A 35 -1.56 2.12 11.56
CA LYS A 35 -0.81 3.02 12.42
C LYS A 35 0.69 2.81 12.22
N PRO A 36 1.53 3.83 12.47
CA PRO A 36 2.98 3.66 12.47
C PRO A 36 3.46 2.53 13.40
N SER A 37 2.83 2.35 14.56
CA SER A 37 3.15 1.25 15.49
C SER A 37 2.82 -0.13 14.92
N GLU A 38 1.72 -0.27 14.18
CA GLU A 38 1.35 -1.53 13.51
C GLU A 38 2.29 -1.84 12.35
N PHE A 39 2.72 -0.80 11.63
CA PHE A 39 3.72 -0.91 10.57
C PHE A 39 5.07 -1.38 11.13
N GLN A 40 5.54 -0.78 12.23
CA GLN A 40 6.76 -1.20 12.91
C GLN A 40 6.66 -2.67 13.39
N ALA A 41 5.54 -3.06 14.00
CA ALA A 41 5.32 -4.44 14.41
C ALA A 41 5.40 -5.42 13.22
N LYS A 42 4.84 -5.05 12.06
CA LYS A 42 4.95 -5.87 10.85
C LYS A 42 6.38 -5.95 10.32
N LEU A 43 7.13 -4.85 10.36
CA LEU A 43 8.55 -4.86 9.98
C LEU A 43 9.36 -5.81 10.88
N ASP A 44 9.10 -5.81 12.18
CA ASP A 44 9.78 -6.69 13.12
C ASP A 44 9.38 -8.17 12.90
N GLU A 45 8.10 -8.45 12.65
CA GLU A 45 7.61 -9.79 12.27
C GLU A 45 8.31 -10.33 11.01
N LEU A 46 8.52 -9.47 10.00
CA LEU A 46 9.12 -9.89 8.73
C LEU A 46 10.64 -10.09 8.80
N LYS A 47 11.35 -9.55 9.80
CA LYS A 47 12.79 -9.79 9.95
C LYS A 47 13.13 -11.26 10.16
N ASP A 48 12.26 -11.97 10.87
CA ASP A 48 12.43 -13.38 11.18
C ASP A 48 11.67 -14.30 10.19
N SER A 49 10.94 -13.72 9.24
CA SER A 49 10.19 -14.46 8.23
C SER A 49 11.04 -14.81 7.01
N LYS A 50 10.66 -15.90 6.33
CA LYS A 50 11.17 -16.26 5.00
C LYS A 50 10.34 -15.66 3.87
N ASP A 51 9.22 -15.03 4.21
CA ASP A 51 8.31 -14.48 3.23
C ASP A 51 8.93 -13.28 2.51
N PRO A 52 8.65 -13.09 1.22
CA PRO A 52 9.07 -11.93 0.46
C PRO A 52 8.62 -10.63 1.14
N PHE A 53 9.60 -9.78 1.49
CA PHE A 53 9.35 -8.57 2.27
C PHE A 53 8.34 -7.62 1.60
N LEU A 54 8.58 -7.21 0.35
CA LEU A 54 7.72 -6.24 -0.34
C LEU A 54 6.29 -6.76 -0.58
N PRO A 55 6.08 -7.96 -1.13
CA PRO A 55 4.74 -8.55 -1.24
C PRO A 55 4.00 -8.65 0.09
N SER A 56 4.68 -9.06 1.15
CA SER A 56 4.08 -9.15 2.49
C SER A 56 3.64 -7.79 3.02
N MET A 57 4.41 -6.75 2.74
CA MET A 57 4.06 -5.37 3.12
C MET A 57 2.87 -4.84 2.32
N VAL A 58 2.79 -5.14 1.02
CA VAL A 58 1.64 -4.77 0.17
C VAL A 58 0.35 -5.41 0.70
N LEU A 59 0.35 -6.70 1.02
CA LEU A 59 -0.80 -7.38 1.62
C LEU A 59 -1.20 -6.79 2.96
N PHE A 60 -0.22 -6.41 3.78
CA PHE A 60 -0.49 -5.83 5.09
C PHE A 60 -1.24 -4.49 5.01
N VAL A 61 -0.90 -3.67 4.02
CA VAL A 61 -1.51 -2.33 3.83
C VAL A 61 -2.73 -2.34 2.91
N THR A 62 -2.90 -3.35 2.05
CA THR A 62 -3.98 -3.40 1.06
C THR A 62 -5.13 -4.24 1.58
N GLN A 63 -6.34 -3.67 1.58
CA GLN A 63 -7.56 -4.38 1.96
C GLN A 63 -8.23 -5.06 0.76
N ALA A 64 -8.27 -4.35 -0.36
CA ALA A 64 -8.91 -4.78 -1.60
C ALA A 64 -8.29 -4.00 -2.76
N TRP A 65 -8.29 -4.58 -3.95
CA TRP A 65 -7.89 -3.90 -5.19
C TRP A 65 -8.74 -4.35 -6.36
N GLU A 66 -8.72 -3.57 -7.44
CA GLU A 66 -9.29 -3.93 -8.74
C GLU A 66 -8.13 -4.32 -9.65
N SER A 67 -7.81 -5.61 -9.65
CA SER A 67 -6.69 -6.19 -10.39
C SER A 67 -7.00 -7.65 -10.71
N ASP A 68 -6.41 -8.16 -11.80
CA ASP A 68 -6.54 -9.57 -12.19
C ASP A 68 -5.70 -10.51 -11.30
N TYR A 69 -4.72 -9.95 -10.56
CA TYR A 69 -3.93 -10.71 -9.60
C TYR A 69 -4.68 -10.90 -8.28
N SER A 70 -4.53 -12.08 -7.67
CA SER A 70 -5.09 -12.36 -6.36
C SER A 70 -4.42 -11.49 -5.29
N LEU A 71 -5.20 -11.06 -4.29
CA LEU A 71 -4.66 -10.41 -3.09
C LEU A 71 -4.09 -11.48 -2.13
N SER A 72 -3.09 -12.22 -2.61
CA SER A 72 -2.31 -13.21 -1.87
C SER A 72 -0.82 -12.96 -2.08
N LEU A 73 0.03 -13.72 -1.37
CA LEU A 73 1.48 -13.52 -1.46
C LEU A 73 1.97 -13.84 -2.88
N GLU A 74 1.47 -14.94 -3.42
CA GLU A 74 1.75 -15.43 -4.77
C GLU A 74 1.25 -14.43 -5.82
N GLY A 75 0.01 -13.94 -5.71
CA GLY A 75 -0.52 -12.99 -6.70
C GLY A 75 0.21 -11.65 -6.71
N VAL A 76 0.65 -11.16 -5.54
CA VAL A 76 1.48 -9.95 -5.48
C VAL A 76 2.88 -10.19 -6.05
N GLN A 77 3.46 -11.38 -5.84
CA GLN A 77 4.74 -11.75 -6.45
C GLN A 77 4.64 -11.84 -7.97
N GLU A 78 3.61 -12.51 -8.50
CA GLU A 78 3.35 -12.59 -9.94
C GLU A 78 3.21 -11.20 -10.55
N MET A 79 2.48 -10.31 -9.88
CA MET A 79 2.33 -8.92 -10.31
C MET A 79 3.68 -8.17 -10.33
N GLU A 80 4.55 -8.38 -9.33
CA GLU A 80 5.89 -7.78 -9.28
C GLU A 80 6.82 -8.35 -10.36
N ASP A 81 6.74 -9.64 -10.65
CA ASP A 81 7.53 -10.29 -11.69
C ASP A 81 7.14 -9.79 -13.09
N GLU A 82 5.84 -9.61 -13.35
CA GLU A 82 5.35 -9.06 -14.62
C GLU A 82 5.52 -7.54 -14.73
N ARG A 83 5.41 -6.83 -13.60
CA ARG A 83 5.50 -5.36 -13.53
C ARG A 83 6.47 -4.94 -12.43
N PRO A 84 7.80 -5.01 -12.67
CA PRO A 84 8.79 -4.67 -11.66
C PRO A 84 8.63 -3.24 -11.12
N GLY A 85 8.67 -3.11 -9.79
CA GLY A 85 8.50 -1.84 -9.06
C GLY A 85 7.06 -1.53 -8.66
N ILE A 86 6.09 -2.38 -9.00
CA ILE A 86 4.67 -2.18 -8.64
C ILE A 86 4.45 -2.22 -7.12
N CYS A 87 5.14 -3.10 -6.38
CA CYS A 87 5.01 -3.16 -4.93
C CYS A 87 5.48 -1.87 -4.28
N ASP A 88 6.59 -1.32 -4.76
CA ASP A 88 7.11 -0.03 -4.27
C ASP A 88 6.14 1.11 -4.60
N ALA A 89 5.59 1.15 -5.83
CA ALA A 89 4.58 2.14 -6.21
C ALA A 89 3.33 2.09 -5.31
N ILE A 90 2.86 0.89 -4.93
CA ILE A 90 1.73 0.72 -4.01
C ILE A 90 2.07 1.25 -2.61
N LEU A 91 3.24 0.91 -2.08
CA LEU A 91 3.69 1.38 -0.76
C LEU A 91 3.89 2.90 -0.73
N GLN A 92 4.48 3.48 -1.79
CA GLN A 92 4.56 4.93 -1.94
C GLN A 92 3.17 5.56 -1.99
N GLY A 93 2.25 4.97 -2.74
CA GLY A 93 0.84 5.36 -2.81
C GLY A 93 0.18 5.39 -1.42
N PHE A 94 0.38 4.34 -0.63
CA PHE A 94 -0.10 4.24 0.75
C PHE A 94 0.41 5.39 1.63
N HIS A 95 1.71 5.70 1.56
CA HIS A 95 2.28 6.81 2.31
C HIS A 95 1.77 8.17 1.81
N LYS A 96 1.62 8.33 0.49
CA LYS A 96 1.14 9.57 -0.13
C LYS A 96 -0.28 9.92 0.29
N VAL A 97 -1.21 8.95 0.25
CA VAL A 97 -2.62 9.20 0.62
C VAL A 97 -2.82 9.45 2.12
N ARG A 98 -1.88 9.01 2.96
CA ARG A 98 -1.89 9.23 4.42
C ARG A 98 -1.17 10.49 4.84
N ARG A 99 -0.38 11.09 3.95
CA ARG A 99 0.45 12.25 4.28
C ARG A 99 -0.46 13.42 4.63
N VAL A 100 -0.28 13.95 5.83
CA VAL A 100 -0.86 15.24 6.21
C VAL A 100 -0.03 16.31 5.52
N ALA A 101 -0.68 17.12 4.69
CA ALA A 101 -0.08 18.32 4.10
C ALA A 101 -0.76 19.55 4.72
N LEU A 102 0.03 20.61 4.90
CA LEU A 102 -0.53 21.94 5.09
C LEU A 102 -1.20 22.34 3.77
N GLU A 103 -2.48 22.64 3.81
CA GLU A 103 -3.14 23.30 2.71
C GLU A 103 -2.80 24.79 2.80
N GLY A 104 -1.99 25.29 1.85
CA GLY A 104 -1.67 26.71 1.67
C GLY A 104 -1.20 27.45 2.92
N ASN A 105 0.11 27.38 3.23
CA ASN A 105 0.86 28.35 4.04
C ASN A 105 2.34 28.30 3.69
#